data_AF-A0A8H2X4B7-F1
#
_entry.id   AF-A0A8H2X4B7-F1
#
_cell.length_a   1.000
_cell.length_b   1.000
_cell.length_c   1.000
_cell.angle_alpha   90.00
_cell.angle_beta   90.00
_cell.angle_gamma   90.00
#
_symmetry.space_group_name_H-M   'P 1'
#
loop_
_entity.id
_entity.type
_entity.pdbx_description
1 polymer ?
#
loop_
_entity_poly.entity_id
_entity_poly.type
_entity_poly.pdbx_seq_one_letter_code
_entity_poly.pdbx_strand_id
1 'polypeptide(L)'
;MSSPDTPRPETPEDLVVRFMPPLAHERQRWILETLRLHRARSVLDIGCGEGALLNVLCKPTSTIPNDNSLEPGRDLDLTRVAALDIDPVDIQEAAQAATYDRKPHYLAPWGSGEDGWYIRWAQLHVAVWLGRLQDPNPTFHGFDAIVSTEVIEHVPEDVLPAFSDMLLGTYLPRLLLLTTPNYTFNARFHPPGVRRKGFLDPTGQTTRVFRHDDHKREWTVDEFDVWCRQAAEKHGYDYTLGGVGLPTEKDPYARDLGYASQTALFIRREVHIPTLDQLSLDESQCAHQLVAERTFPADPRAGHAKSNSEIRSALVYLMNMRGEGELTFSELWSELAMPSGGSLGVLEKALMEPGDGLEGDTLGQWSILPPHNPNAYTDPRWDRVVVWKEFQPAPPDSDQDAEYEGQYEYGSGDEVEYEGDGDYHWEVNGSTHEPIMNDWSTPVTTNARWGSDSDDYESRWGEITVDEGAAAAIWGPSEPKDTTS
;
A
#
# COMPACT_ATOMS: atom_id res chain seq x y z
N MET A 1 -4.00 -55.53 36.56
CA MET A 1 -4.83 -54.31 36.46
C MET A 1 -3.90 -53.21 36.03
N SER A 2 -4.05 -52.72 34.80
CA SER A 2 -3.37 -51.50 34.36
C SER A 2 -4.23 -50.31 34.78
N SER A 3 -3.62 -49.20 35.20
CA SER A 3 -4.36 -47.95 35.37
C SER A 3 -4.93 -47.50 34.02
N PRO A 4 -6.11 -46.85 33.99
CA PRO A 4 -6.57 -46.17 32.78
C PRO A 4 -5.62 -45.01 32.48
N ASP A 5 -5.37 -44.77 31.19
CA ASP A 5 -4.66 -43.56 30.76
C ASP A 5 -5.40 -42.32 31.28
N THR A 6 -4.68 -41.51 32.04
CA THR A 6 -5.15 -40.16 32.36
C THR A 6 -4.84 -39.31 31.14
N PRO A 7 -5.84 -38.72 30.46
CA PRO A 7 -5.55 -37.87 29.31
C PRO A 7 -4.63 -36.73 29.78
N ARG A 8 -3.58 -36.46 28.99
CA ARG A 8 -2.78 -35.25 29.22
C ARG A 8 -3.74 -34.05 29.12
N PRO A 9 -3.64 -33.05 30.01
CA PRO A 9 -4.34 -31.79 29.76
C PRO A 9 -3.82 -31.23 28.43
N GLU A 10 -4.72 -31.09 27.46
CA GLU A 10 -4.42 -30.40 26.22
C GLU A 10 -3.98 -28.97 26.59
N THR A 11 -2.77 -28.59 26.18
CA THR A 11 -2.33 -27.20 26.30
C THR A 11 -3.29 -26.35 25.47
N PRO A 12 -3.96 -25.32 26.03
CA PRO A 12 -4.89 -24.51 25.26
C PRO A 12 -4.17 -23.94 24.04
N GLU A 13 -4.63 -24.35 22.85
CA GLU A 13 -4.03 -23.90 21.60
C GLU A 13 -4.24 -22.39 21.45
N ASP A 14 -3.26 -21.74 20.82
CA ASP A 14 -3.43 -20.35 20.41
C ASP A 14 -4.56 -20.28 19.38
N LEU A 15 -5.30 -19.18 19.38
CA LEU A 15 -6.50 -19.06 18.55
C LEU A 15 -6.09 -18.97 17.07
N VAL A 16 -6.91 -19.45 16.13
CA VAL A 16 -6.60 -19.39 14.67
C VAL A 16 -7.05 -18.08 14.05
N VAL A 17 -6.13 -17.48 13.27
CA VAL A 17 -6.02 -15.98 13.04
C VAL A 17 -5.85 -15.99 11.44
N ARG A 18 -6.77 -15.34 10.68
CA ARG A 18 -6.64 -15.07 9.23
C ARG A 18 -7.30 -13.75 8.80
N PHE A 19 -6.54 -12.95 8.06
CA PHE A 19 -6.93 -11.62 7.58
C PHE A 19 -6.95 -11.60 6.06
N MET A 20 -7.99 -10.99 5.48
CA MET A 20 -8.27 -11.05 4.05
C MET A 20 -8.69 -9.64 3.55
N PRO A 21 -7.79 -8.87 2.93
CA PRO A 21 -6.41 -9.24 2.56
C PRO A 21 -5.43 -9.25 3.76
N PRO A 22 -4.18 -9.71 3.57
CA PRO A 22 -3.14 -9.61 4.61
C PRO A 22 -2.88 -8.17 5.09
N LEU A 23 -2.45 -8.02 6.35
CA LEU A 23 -2.32 -6.72 7.02
C LEU A 23 -1.49 -5.69 6.25
N ALA A 24 -0.37 -6.08 5.66
CA ALA A 24 0.48 -5.16 4.89
C ALA A 24 -0.32 -4.51 3.74
N HIS A 25 -1.20 -5.26 3.09
CA HIS A 25 -2.10 -4.74 2.04
C HIS A 25 -3.23 -3.89 2.62
N GLU A 26 -3.76 -4.19 3.81
CA GLU A 26 -4.74 -3.31 4.47
C GLU A 26 -4.11 -1.96 4.90
N ARG A 27 -2.89 -1.97 5.44
CA ARG A 27 -2.11 -0.74 5.71
C ARG A 27 -1.87 0.07 4.44
N GLN A 28 -1.29 -0.56 3.42
CA GLN A 28 -1.04 0.09 2.12
C GLN A 28 -2.33 0.63 1.51
N ARG A 29 -3.45 -0.10 1.61
CA ARG A 29 -4.77 0.37 1.16
C ARG A 29 -5.18 1.66 1.87
N TRP A 30 -5.17 1.68 3.21
CA TRP A 30 -5.52 2.87 3.98
C TRP A 30 -4.63 4.07 3.64
N ILE A 31 -3.32 3.84 3.47
CA ILE A 31 -2.35 4.86 3.04
C ILE A 31 -2.75 5.41 1.67
N LEU A 32 -2.93 4.55 0.67
CA LEU A 32 -3.21 4.97 -0.71
C LEU A 32 -4.59 5.62 -0.85
N GLU A 33 -5.62 5.14 -0.15
CA GLU A 33 -6.96 5.76 -0.10
C GLU A 33 -6.91 7.15 0.57
N THR A 34 -6.14 7.30 1.64
CA THR A 34 -5.96 8.59 2.33
C THR A 34 -5.18 9.59 1.48
N LEU A 35 -4.08 9.16 0.85
CA LEU A 35 -3.27 10.00 -0.04
C LEU A 35 -4.07 10.48 -1.27
N ARG A 36 -4.94 9.61 -1.81
CA ARG A 36 -5.91 9.93 -2.88
C ARG A 36 -6.94 10.95 -2.43
N LEU A 37 -7.63 10.69 -1.32
CA LEU A 37 -8.67 11.56 -0.75
C LEU A 37 -8.16 12.98 -0.52
N HIS A 38 -6.95 13.10 0.03
CA HIS A 38 -6.29 14.39 0.28
C HIS A 38 -5.43 14.89 -0.89
N ARG A 39 -5.46 14.23 -2.05
CA ARG A 39 -4.77 14.59 -3.31
C ARG A 39 -3.29 14.97 -3.09
N ALA A 40 -2.52 14.09 -2.45
CA ALA A 40 -1.08 14.28 -2.33
C ALA A 40 -0.42 14.27 -3.73
N ARG A 41 0.50 15.21 -3.99
CA ARG A 41 1.34 15.26 -5.20
C ARG A 41 2.78 14.84 -4.93
N SER A 42 3.13 14.69 -3.65
CA SER A 42 4.46 14.29 -3.19
C SER A 42 4.38 13.46 -1.90
N VAL A 43 5.15 12.36 -1.83
CA VAL A 43 5.16 11.46 -0.65
C VAL A 43 6.59 11.14 -0.22
N LEU A 44 6.87 11.22 1.08
CA LEU A 44 8.10 10.74 1.70
C LEU A 44 7.77 9.55 2.61
N ASP A 45 8.37 8.40 2.32
CA ASP A 45 8.24 7.14 3.06
C ASP A 45 9.39 7.03 4.09
N ILE A 46 9.06 6.94 5.37
CA ILE A 46 10.01 6.93 6.50
C ILE A 46 9.99 5.56 7.15
N GLY A 47 11.11 4.84 7.07
CA GLY A 47 11.17 3.41 7.37
C GLY A 47 10.48 2.62 6.26
N CYS A 48 11.04 2.65 5.05
CA CYS A 48 10.43 2.05 3.87
C CYS A 48 10.69 0.54 3.75
N GLY A 49 11.60 -0.02 4.55
CA GLY A 49 12.09 -1.39 4.41
C GLY A 49 12.60 -1.66 3.00
N GLU A 50 12.26 -2.84 2.47
CA GLU A 50 12.56 -3.30 1.11
C GLU A 50 11.78 -2.53 0.02
N GLY A 51 11.06 -1.47 0.41
CA GLY A 51 10.34 -0.58 -0.49
C GLY A 51 8.97 -1.11 -0.92
N ALA A 52 8.33 -1.97 -0.13
CA ALA A 52 7.03 -2.56 -0.48
C ALA A 52 5.94 -1.49 -0.78
N LEU A 53 5.89 -0.41 0.00
CA LEU A 53 5.01 0.74 -0.27
C LEU A 53 5.55 1.63 -1.40
N LEU A 54 6.84 1.98 -1.34
CA LEU A 54 7.56 2.75 -2.37
C LEU A 54 7.30 2.21 -3.80
N ASN A 55 7.37 0.90 -4.00
CA ASN A 55 7.10 0.23 -5.27
C ASN A 55 5.64 0.41 -5.78
N VAL A 56 4.68 0.63 -4.88
CA VAL A 56 3.29 0.97 -5.25
C VAL A 56 3.13 2.46 -5.52
N LEU A 57 3.77 3.32 -4.72
CA LEU A 57 3.80 4.78 -4.93
C LEU A 57 4.48 5.17 -6.27
N CYS A 58 5.44 4.37 -6.74
CA CYS A 58 6.14 4.62 -8.01
C CYS A 58 5.36 4.20 -9.26
N LYS A 59 4.21 3.50 -9.14
CA LYS A 59 3.40 3.09 -10.31
C LYS A 59 2.87 4.33 -11.06
N PRO A 60 2.80 4.31 -12.41
CA PRO A 60 2.19 5.40 -13.15
C PRO A 60 0.67 5.45 -12.90
N THR A 61 0.09 6.63 -13.12
CA THR A 61 -1.36 6.82 -13.20
C THR A 61 -1.92 6.13 -14.44
N SER A 62 -3.18 5.70 -14.42
CA SER A 62 -3.83 5.13 -15.61
C SER A 62 -4.07 6.18 -16.69
N THR A 63 -4.23 7.45 -16.30
CA THR A 63 -4.55 8.59 -17.19
C THR A 63 -3.64 9.80 -16.96
N ILE A 64 -3.80 10.85 -17.77
CA ILE A 64 -3.16 12.15 -17.55
C ILE A 64 -3.67 12.85 -16.28
N PRO A 65 -2.81 13.61 -15.57
CA PRO A 65 -3.22 14.40 -14.40
C PRO A 65 -4.38 15.35 -14.69
N ASN A 66 -5.41 15.31 -13.83
CA ASN A 66 -6.64 16.08 -13.96
C ASN A 66 -7.45 15.78 -15.24
N ASP A 67 -7.44 14.53 -15.73
CA ASP A 67 -8.39 14.10 -16.76
C ASP A 67 -9.84 14.28 -16.25
N ASN A 68 -10.57 15.26 -16.78
CA ASN A 68 -11.90 15.69 -16.30
C ASN A 68 -13.00 14.62 -16.43
N SER A 69 -12.65 13.45 -16.99
CA SER A 69 -13.46 12.25 -17.13
C SER A 69 -13.46 11.38 -15.86
N LEU A 70 -12.50 11.53 -14.95
CA LEU A 70 -12.38 10.66 -13.78
C LEU A 70 -13.08 11.21 -12.53
N GLU A 71 -13.52 10.30 -11.67
CA GLU A 71 -13.88 10.64 -10.30
C GLU A 71 -12.66 11.18 -9.53
N PRO A 72 -12.74 12.38 -8.91
CA PRO A 72 -11.57 13.04 -8.33
C PRO A 72 -10.95 12.26 -7.15
N GLY A 73 -9.79 11.66 -7.37
CA GLY A 73 -9.09 10.84 -6.39
C GLY A 73 -8.99 9.35 -6.74
N ARG A 74 -9.41 8.92 -7.93
CA ARG A 74 -9.14 7.54 -8.42
C ARG A 74 -7.63 7.26 -8.50
N ASP A 75 -6.92 8.07 -9.26
CA ASP A 75 -5.47 7.94 -9.50
C ASP A 75 -4.69 8.82 -8.49
N LEU A 76 -3.42 8.50 -8.27
CA LEU A 76 -2.54 9.24 -7.36
C LEU A 76 -1.40 9.88 -8.16
N ASP A 77 -1.60 11.12 -8.60
CA ASP A 77 -0.69 11.91 -9.46
C ASP A 77 0.63 12.33 -8.76
N LEU A 78 1.44 11.38 -8.30
CA LEU A 78 2.72 11.69 -7.65
C LEU A 78 3.72 12.23 -8.65
N THR A 79 4.27 13.40 -8.32
CA THR A 79 5.33 14.09 -9.06
C THR A 79 6.70 13.94 -8.39
N ARG A 80 6.71 13.61 -7.09
CA ARG A 80 7.90 13.42 -6.28
C ARG A 80 7.65 12.35 -5.22
N VAL A 81 8.47 11.30 -5.20
CA VAL A 81 8.51 10.31 -4.12
C VAL A 81 9.91 10.32 -3.53
N ALA A 82 10.01 10.20 -2.20
CA ALA A 82 11.27 9.90 -1.54
C ALA A 82 11.09 8.79 -0.52
N ALA A 83 12.18 8.10 -0.20
CA ALA A 83 12.23 7.09 0.84
C ALA A 83 13.48 7.26 1.70
N LEU A 84 13.34 6.98 2.99
CA LEU A 84 14.42 6.93 3.97
C LEU A 84 14.35 5.61 4.73
N ASP A 85 15.47 4.90 4.83
CA ASP A 85 15.67 3.86 5.84
C ASP A 85 17.06 3.97 6.50
N ILE A 86 17.21 3.29 7.64
CA ILE A 86 18.44 3.17 8.40
C ILE A 86 19.22 1.89 8.04
N ASP A 87 18.54 0.84 7.55
CA ASP A 87 19.22 -0.41 7.17
C ASP A 87 19.86 -0.31 5.77
N PRO A 88 21.15 -0.65 5.61
CA PRO A 88 21.86 -0.55 4.33
C PRO A 88 21.57 -1.70 3.34
N VAL A 89 20.91 -2.77 3.76
CA VAL A 89 20.47 -3.89 2.89
C VAL A 89 19.10 -3.56 2.31
N ASP A 90 18.13 -3.29 3.17
CA ASP A 90 16.73 -3.07 2.77
C ASP A 90 16.60 -1.86 1.84
N ILE A 91 17.31 -0.76 2.16
CA ILE A 91 17.35 0.44 1.31
C ILE A 91 17.96 0.19 -0.07
N GLN A 92 18.82 -0.81 -0.21
CA GLN A 92 19.48 -1.16 -1.47
C GLN A 92 18.56 -1.97 -2.37
N GLU A 93 17.72 -2.84 -1.80
CA GLU A 93 16.62 -3.50 -2.52
C GLU A 93 15.53 -2.49 -2.91
N ALA A 94 15.10 -1.64 -1.97
CA ALA A 94 14.14 -0.56 -2.22
C ALA A 94 14.61 0.37 -3.35
N ALA A 95 15.89 0.77 -3.33
CA ALA A 95 16.51 1.59 -4.37
C ALA A 95 16.51 0.89 -5.74
N GLN A 96 16.86 -0.40 -5.79
CA GLN A 96 16.89 -1.17 -7.03
C GLN A 96 15.49 -1.33 -7.63
N ALA A 97 14.50 -1.70 -6.82
CA ALA A 97 13.13 -1.92 -7.27
C ALA A 97 12.44 -0.62 -7.71
N ALA A 98 12.56 0.45 -6.91
CA ALA A 98 11.91 1.73 -7.16
C ALA A 98 12.51 2.55 -8.32
N THR A 99 13.77 2.28 -8.69
CA THR A 99 14.46 2.97 -9.81
C THR A 99 14.64 2.11 -11.06
N TYR A 100 14.09 0.89 -11.09
CA TYR A 100 14.13 0.01 -12.24
C TYR A 100 13.37 0.58 -13.46
N ASP A 101 13.92 0.41 -14.67
CA ASP A 101 13.34 0.93 -15.92
C ASP A 101 12.37 -0.07 -16.56
N ARG A 102 11.11 -0.05 -16.16
CA ARG A 102 10.05 -0.81 -16.85
C ARG A 102 9.68 -0.10 -18.15
N LYS A 103 10.23 -0.57 -19.26
CA LYS A 103 9.92 -0.06 -20.60
C LYS A 103 8.62 -0.69 -21.10
N PRO A 104 7.63 0.08 -21.54
CA PRO A 104 6.44 -0.49 -22.18
C PRO A 104 6.82 -1.17 -23.50
N HIS A 105 6.38 -2.42 -23.69
CA HIS A 105 6.64 -3.19 -24.91
C HIS A 105 5.58 -2.88 -25.97
N TYR A 106 5.92 -2.03 -26.95
CA TYR A 106 5.01 -1.62 -28.02
C TYR A 106 4.74 -2.77 -29.02
N LEU A 107 3.79 -3.64 -28.72
CA LEU A 107 3.43 -4.80 -29.57
C LEU A 107 2.72 -4.42 -30.88
N ALA A 108 2.23 -3.19 -31.04
CA ALA A 108 1.45 -2.76 -32.19
C ALA A 108 1.76 -1.31 -32.60
N PRO A 109 1.45 -0.86 -33.84
CA PRO A 109 1.66 0.52 -34.29
C PRO A 109 0.90 1.58 -33.46
N TRP A 110 -0.09 1.14 -32.69
CA TRP A 110 -0.99 1.97 -31.89
C TRP A 110 -0.94 1.64 -30.39
N GLY A 111 -0.34 0.51 -30.01
CA GLY A 111 -0.58 -0.17 -28.74
C GLY A 111 0.68 -0.54 -27.96
N SER A 112 0.47 -1.11 -26.78
CA SER A 112 1.50 -1.40 -25.77
C SER A 112 1.33 -2.75 -25.06
N GLY A 113 0.35 -3.57 -25.48
CA GLY A 113 0.19 -4.94 -25.02
C GLY A 113 0.00 -5.09 -23.52
N GLU A 114 0.39 -6.25 -23.00
CA GLU A 114 0.31 -6.55 -21.55
C GLU A 114 1.17 -5.62 -20.69
N ASP A 115 2.18 -4.94 -21.27
CA ASP A 115 3.06 -3.97 -20.60
C ASP A 115 2.58 -2.51 -20.70
N GLY A 116 1.40 -2.25 -21.27
CA GLY A 116 0.81 -0.90 -21.40
C GLY A 116 0.64 -0.17 -20.06
N TRP A 117 0.56 -0.91 -18.96
CA TRP A 117 0.51 -0.39 -17.59
C TRP A 117 1.77 0.39 -17.15
N TYR A 118 2.83 0.43 -17.97
CA TYR A 118 4.06 1.20 -17.69
C TYR A 118 4.14 2.53 -18.43
N ILE A 119 3.16 2.90 -19.28
CA ILE A 119 3.12 4.24 -19.88
C ILE A 119 2.90 5.28 -18.78
N ARG A 120 3.85 6.21 -18.63
CA ARG A 120 3.82 7.24 -17.59
C ARG A 120 3.29 8.56 -18.14
N TRP A 121 2.06 8.93 -17.78
CA TRP A 121 1.42 10.17 -18.24
C TRP A 121 1.91 11.45 -17.55
N ALA A 122 2.68 11.34 -16.46
CA ALA A 122 3.18 12.47 -15.67
C ALA A 122 4.59 12.19 -15.13
N GLN A 123 5.48 13.18 -15.19
CA GLN A 123 6.85 13.01 -14.67
C GLN A 123 6.84 12.71 -13.18
N LEU A 124 7.57 11.67 -12.78
CA LEU A 124 7.83 11.30 -11.39
C LEU A 124 9.33 11.39 -11.10
N HIS A 125 9.69 12.17 -10.08
CA HIS A 125 11.01 12.13 -9.44
C HIS A 125 10.99 11.14 -8.28
N VAL A 126 12.02 10.30 -8.15
CA VAL A 126 12.20 9.33 -7.06
C VAL A 126 13.62 9.48 -6.49
N ALA A 127 13.75 9.59 -5.16
CA ALA A 127 15.05 9.61 -4.48
C ALA A 127 15.04 8.77 -3.19
N VAL A 128 15.98 7.83 -3.08
CA VAL A 128 16.05 6.82 -2.02
C VAL A 128 17.32 7.04 -1.19
N TRP A 129 17.17 7.14 0.13
CA TRP A 129 18.18 7.64 1.05
C TRP A 129 18.45 6.68 2.21
N LEU A 130 19.74 6.51 2.55
CA LEU A 130 20.20 5.82 3.75
C LEU A 130 20.53 6.85 4.83
N GLY A 131 19.94 6.72 6.01
CA GLY A 131 20.20 7.63 7.12
C GLY A 131 19.30 7.43 8.34
N ARG A 132 19.63 8.12 9.42
CA ARG A 132 18.86 8.04 10.67
C ARG A 132 17.78 9.13 10.67
N LEU A 133 16.58 8.81 11.15
CA LEU A 133 15.44 9.74 11.26
C LEU A 133 15.78 11.08 11.94
N GLN A 134 16.63 11.03 12.97
CA GLN A 134 17.08 12.18 13.76
C GLN A 134 18.04 13.13 13.03
N ASP A 135 18.61 12.71 11.90
CA ASP A 135 19.50 13.56 11.11
C ASP A 135 18.66 14.38 10.10
N PRO A 136 18.84 15.71 9.99
CA PRO A 136 18.06 16.55 9.09
C PRO A 136 18.51 16.40 7.64
N ASN A 137 17.57 16.14 6.74
CA ASN A 137 17.77 16.27 5.30
C ASN A 137 16.91 17.44 4.76
N PRO A 138 17.51 18.58 4.36
CA PRO A 138 16.78 19.74 3.86
C PRO A 138 15.82 19.42 2.69
N THR A 139 16.11 18.40 1.88
CA THR A 139 15.27 18.03 0.74
C THR A 139 13.91 17.43 1.16
N PHE A 140 13.77 16.98 2.40
CA PHE A 140 12.55 16.38 2.95
C PHE A 140 11.53 17.42 3.46
N HIS A 141 11.90 18.69 3.54
CA HIS A 141 10.96 19.76 3.87
C HIS A 141 9.90 19.97 2.76
N GLY A 142 8.63 20.10 3.16
CA GLY A 142 7.56 20.57 2.29
C GLY A 142 6.91 19.52 1.37
N PHE A 143 7.08 18.23 1.66
CA PHE A 143 6.27 17.16 1.04
C PHE A 143 4.77 17.31 1.41
N ASP A 144 3.85 16.91 0.53
CA ASP A 144 2.42 16.88 0.87
C ASP A 144 2.15 15.91 2.01
N ALA A 145 2.73 14.71 1.92
CA ALA A 145 2.56 13.66 2.90
C ALA A 145 3.90 13.07 3.32
N ILE A 146 4.03 12.81 4.61
CA ILE A 146 4.95 11.80 5.13
C ILE A 146 4.13 10.56 5.50
N VAL A 147 4.67 9.39 5.23
CA VAL A 147 4.15 8.10 5.67
C VAL A 147 5.21 7.41 6.53
N SER A 148 4.81 6.72 7.60
CA SER A 148 5.70 5.84 8.36
C SER A 148 4.89 4.67 8.90
N THR A 149 5.27 3.45 8.50
CA THR A 149 4.40 2.27 8.55
C THR A 149 5.03 1.20 9.44
N GLU A 150 4.54 1.02 10.67
CA GLU A 150 5.10 0.11 11.68
C GLU A 150 6.57 0.43 12.09
N VAL A 151 6.89 1.72 12.30
CA VAL A 151 8.27 2.15 12.58
C VAL A 151 8.46 2.67 14.00
N ILE A 152 7.46 3.36 14.56
CA ILE A 152 7.58 4.06 15.86
C ILE A 152 7.73 3.10 17.05
N GLU A 153 7.35 1.84 16.90
CA GLU A 153 7.62 0.73 17.82
C GLU A 153 9.10 0.31 17.88
N HIS A 154 9.87 0.47 16.79
CA HIS A 154 11.30 0.12 16.72
C HIS A 154 12.23 1.24 17.21
N VAL A 155 11.73 2.48 17.25
CA VAL A 155 12.50 3.69 17.61
C VAL A 155 12.94 3.66 19.08
N PRO A 156 14.24 3.80 19.42
CA PRO A 156 14.70 3.89 20.81
C PRO A 156 14.06 5.04 21.61
N GLU A 157 14.01 4.93 22.95
CA GLU A 157 13.34 5.91 23.83
C GLU A 157 14.01 7.29 23.82
N ASP A 158 15.33 7.34 23.67
CA ASP A 158 16.11 8.57 23.50
C ASP A 158 15.91 9.23 22.12
N VAL A 159 15.44 8.46 21.13
CA VAL A 159 15.15 8.94 19.75
C VAL A 159 13.67 9.30 19.56
N LEU A 160 12.74 8.75 20.37
CA LEU A 160 11.30 8.99 20.25
C LEU A 160 10.89 10.49 20.22
N PRO A 161 11.47 11.41 21.02
CA PRO A 161 11.14 12.83 20.91
C PRO A 161 11.38 13.39 19.50
N ALA A 162 12.52 13.03 18.92
CA ALA A 162 12.93 13.44 17.58
C ALA A 162 12.00 12.91 16.48
N PHE A 163 11.26 11.81 16.71
CA PHE A 163 10.24 11.32 15.76
C PHE A 163 9.17 12.40 15.50
N SER A 164 8.63 13.00 16.56
CA SER A 164 7.65 14.09 16.45
C SER A 164 8.28 15.38 15.92
N ASP A 165 9.46 15.75 16.45
CA ASP A 165 10.14 17.00 16.06
C ASP A 165 10.54 17.00 14.59
N MET A 166 11.09 15.89 14.07
CA MET A 166 11.51 15.83 12.66
C MET A 166 10.32 15.79 11.71
N LEU A 167 9.37 14.86 11.92
CA LEU A 167 8.30 14.63 10.96
C LEU A 167 7.23 15.75 10.95
N LEU A 168 6.93 16.36 12.09
CA LEU A 168 5.91 17.43 12.20
C LEU A 168 6.51 18.83 12.41
N GLY A 169 7.71 18.95 12.98
CA GLY A 169 8.35 20.23 13.31
C GLY A 169 9.47 20.69 12.36
N THR A 170 10.15 19.76 11.67
CA THR A 170 11.25 20.08 10.73
C THR A 170 10.83 19.95 9.28
N TYR A 171 10.14 18.86 8.90
CA TYR A 171 9.77 18.60 7.51
C TYR A 171 8.42 19.20 7.11
N LEU A 172 7.59 19.59 8.10
CA LEU A 172 6.37 20.38 7.95
C LEU A 172 5.37 19.89 6.88
N PRO A 173 5.09 18.59 6.72
CA PRO A 173 4.21 18.12 5.67
C PRO A 173 2.77 18.57 5.90
N ARG A 174 1.94 18.57 4.84
CA ARG A 174 0.50 18.84 4.99
C ARG A 174 -0.21 17.69 5.71
N LEU A 175 0.26 16.46 5.53
CA LEU A 175 -0.25 15.22 6.10
C LEU A 175 0.89 14.41 6.75
N LEU A 176 0.65 13.77 7.88
CA LEU A 176 1.47 12.65 8.36
C LEU A 176 0.56 11.44 8.59
N LEU A 177 0.90 10.31 7.97
CA LEU A 177 0.20 9.04 8.10
C LEU A 177 1.09 8.08 8.88
N LEU A 178 0.67 7.68 10.08
CA LEU A 178 1.38 6.71 10.91
C LEU A 178 0.58 5.42 11.04
N THR A 179 1.29 4.29 11.11
CA THR A 179 0.74 3.02 11.59
C THR A 179 1.63 2.44 12.71
N THR A 180 1.02 1.87 13.76
CA THR A 180 1.75 1.18 14.85
C THR A 180 0.84 0.18 15.61
N PRO A 181 1.31 -0.99 16.08
CA PRO A 181 0.46 -2.06 16.58
C PRO A 181 -0.21 -1.79 17.95
N ASN A 182 -1.50 -2.10 18.02
CA ASN A 182 -2.38 -2.01 19.20
C ASN A 182 -2.17 -3.12 20.25
N TYR A 183 -1.41 -2.86 21.31
CA TYR A 183 -1.15 -3.83 22.38
C TYR A 183 -2.39 -4.50 22.99
N THR A 184 -3.53 -3.79 23.06
CA THR A 184 -4.79 -4.30 23.63
C THR A 184 -5.18 -5.65 23.02
N PHE A 185 -5.06 -5.78 21.69
CA PHE A 185 -5.44 -6.98 20.97
C PHE A 185 -4.41 -8.11 21.04
N ASN A 186 -3.24 -7.96 21.69
CA ASN A 186 -2.38 -9.12 21.98
C ASN A 186 -3.16 -10.22 22.75
N ALA A 187 -4.29 -9.87 23.37
CA ALA A 187 -5.27 -10.82 23.89
C ALA A 187 -5.88 -11.79 22.85
N ARG A 188 -6.14 -11.39 21.60
CA ARG A 188 -6.86 -12.22 20.60
C ARG A 188 -6.06 -13.43 20.10
N PHE A 189 -4.74 -13.42 20.25
CA PHE A 189 -3.83 -14.53 19.96
C PHE A 189 -4.04 -15.69 20.95
N HIS A 190 -4.48 -15.41 22.19
CA HIS A 190 -4.49 -16.38 23.27
C HIS A 190 -5.88 -16.56 23.92
N PRO A 191 -6.21 -17.76 24.42
CA PRO A 191 -7.34 -17.96 25.33
C PRO A 191 -7.18 -17.15 26.64
N PRO A 192 -8.26 -16.61 27.24
CA PRO A 192 -8.20 -15.92 28.52
C PRO A 192 -7.62 -16.80 29.64
N GLY A 193 -6.79 -16.21 30.50
CA GLY A 193 -6.13 -16.92 31.61
C GLY A 193 -4.87 -17.69 31.24
N VAL A 194 -4.55 -17.83 29.95
CA VAL A 194 -3.28 -18.40 29.49
C VAL A 194 -2.17 -17.33 29.53
N ARG A 195 -0.95 -17.71 29.94
CA ARG A 195 0.23 -16.84 29.86
C ARG A 195 0.54 -16.56 28.39
N ARG A 196 0.56 -15.30 27.99
CA ARG A 196 0.92 -14.88 26.62
C ARG A 196 2.33 -15.38 26.27
N LYS A 197 2.49 -15.86 25.04
CA LYS A 197 3.80 -16.11 24.40
C LYS A 197 4.35 -14.79 23.84
N GLY A 198 5.64 -14.75 23.53
CA GLY A 198 6.34 -13.56 23.06
C GLY A 198 7.38 -13.06 24.06
N PHE A 199 7.78 -11.80 23.91
CA PHE A 199 8.96 -11.22 24.54
C PHE A 199 8.56 -10.23 25.64
N LEU A 200 9.23 -10.26 26.79
CA LEU A 200 9.04 -9.20 27.79
C LEU A 200 9.55 -7.88 27.23
N ASP A 201 8.85 -6.78 27.52
CA ASP A 201 9.23 -5.41 27.19
C ASP A 201 10.74 -5.16 27.41
N PRO A 202 11.54 -5.02 26.34
CA PRO A 202 13.00 -4.95 26.44
C PRO A 202 13.49 -3.63 27.04
N THR A 203 12.62 -2.64 27.22
CA THR A 203 12.94 -1.39 27.94
C THR A 203 12.80 -1.54 29.46
N GLY A 204 12.07 -2.56 29.91
CA GLY A 204 11.71 -2.74 31.33
C GLY A 204 10.77 -1.67 31.90
N GLN A 205 10.18 -0.81 31.07
CA GLN A 205 9.21 0.21 31.50
C GLN A 205 7.88 -0.43 31.95
N THR A 206 7.51 -1.57 31.36
CA THR A 206 6.29 -2.31 31.67
C THR A 206 6.58 -3.79 31.90
N THR A 207 5.61 -4.53 32.46
CA THR A 207 5.63 -6.00 32.58
C THR A 207 4.94 -6.69 31.38
N ARG A 208 4.83 -6.01 30.23
CA ARG A 208 4.09 -6.49 29.06
C ARG A 208 4.85 -7.57 28.30
N VAL A 209 4.08 -8.38 27.57
CA VAL A 209 4.59 -9.34 26.59
C VAL A 209 4.25 -8.83 25.18
N PHE A 210 5.27 -8.35 24.46
CA PHE A 210 5.23 -7.90 23.07
C PHE A 210 5.31 -9.11 22.11
N ARG A 211 4.95 -8.91 20.84
CA ARG A 211 4.89 -10.00 19.84
C ARG A 211 6.20 -10.20 19.07
N HIS A 212 7.00 -9.14 18.90
CA HIS A 212 8.36 -9.21 18.38
C HIS A 212 9.36 -8.74 19.45
N ASP A 213 10.60 -9.21 19.33
CA ASP A 213 11.73 -8.93 20.21
C ASP A 213 12.37 -7.57 19.94
N ASP A 214 12.40 -7.13 18.68
CA ASP A 214 12.90 -5.80 18.33
C ASP A 214 11.91 -4.65 18.63
N HIS A 215 10.66 -4.94 19.03
CA HIS A 215 9.75 -3.87 19.47
C HIS A 215 10.26 -3.21 20.76
N LYS A 216 10.62 -1.94 20.69
CA LYS A 216 10.96 -1.09 21.84
C LYS A 216 9.71 -0.63 22.59
N ARG A 217 8.54 -0.67 21.95
CA ARG A 217 7.22 -0.43 22.57
C ARG A 217 6.09 -1.08 21.78
N GLU A 218 5.06 -1.57 22.48
CA GLU A 218 3.72 -1.79 21.93
C GLU A 218 2.70 -1.01 22.78
N TRP A 219 2.04 -0.03 22.17
CA TRP A 219 1.10 0.88 22.84
C TRP A 219 -0.35 0.40 22.78
N THR A 220 -1.13 0.68 23.82
CA THR A 220 -2.59 0.63 23.75
C THR A 220 -3.15 1.85 23.01
N VAL A 221 -4.45 1.83 22.72
CA VAL A 221 -5.19 2.95 22.11
C VAL A 221 -5.06 4.24 22.93
N ASP A 222 -5.16 4.14 24.26
CA ASP A 222 -5.05 5.30 25.15
C ASP A 222 -3.62 5.90 25.15
N GLU A 223 -2.59 5.06 25.04
CA GLU A 223 -1.19 5.50 25.00
C GLU A 223 -0.82 6.14 23.67
N PHE A 224 -1.31 5.55 22.57
CA PHE A 224 -1.12 6.11 21.23
C PHE A 224 -1.90 7.42 21.05
N ASP A 225 -3.11 7.56 21.63
CA ASP A 225 -3.82 8.84 21.71
C ASP A 225 -3.03 9.89 22.50
N VAL A 226 -2.52 9.54 23.68
CA VAL A 226 -1.71 10.46 24.50
C VAL A 226 -0.49 10.96 23.74
N TRP A 227 0.23 10.08 23.02
CA TRP A 227 1.36 10.49 22.20
C TRP A 227 0.94 11.34 21.00
N CYS A 228 -0.08 10.91 20.23
CA CYS A 228 -0.56 11.64 19.06
C CYS A 228 -1.04 13.05 19.42
N ARG A 229 -1.78 13.17 20.52
CA ARG A 229 -2.28 14.45 21.05
C ARG A 229 -1.16 15.40 21.43
N GLN A 230 -0.14 14.92 22.14
CA GLN A 230 1.03 15.72 22.50
C GLN A 230 1.80 16.19 21.25
N ALA A 231 2.00 15.31 20.26
CA ALA A 231 2.65 15.67 19.00
C ALA A 231 1.82 16.70 18.20
N ALA A 232 0.51 16.51 18.11
CA ALA A 232 -0.41 17.39 17.38
C ALA A 232 -0.53 18.79 18.03
N GLU A 233 -0.64 18.85 19.35
CA GLU A 233 -0.64 20.10 20.13
C GLU A 233 0.69 20.87 20.01
N LYS A 234 1.83 20.16 20.09
CA LYS A 234 3.18 20.73 20.02
C LYS A 234 3.53 21.31 18.64
N HIS A 235 3.10 20.63 17.56
CA HIS A 235 3.51 20.97 16.19
C HIS A 235 2.42 21.64 15.33
N GLY A 236 1.18 21.76 15.83
CA GLY A 236 0.13 22.50 15.13
C GLY A 236 -0.72 21.70 14.16
N TYR A 237 -0.91 20.42 14.44
CA TYR A 237 -1.72 19.51 13.63
C TYR A 237 -3.05 19.21 14.34
N ASP A 238 -4.09 18.91 13.57
CA ASP A 238 -5.20 18.10 14.04
C ASP A 238 -4.90 16.64 13.72
N TYR A 239 -5.40 15.69 14.51
CA TYR A 239 -5.18 14.26 14.29
C TYR A 239 -6.50 13.48 14.37
N THR A 240 -6.58 12.37 13.62
CA THR A 240 -7.67 11.39 13.66
C THR A 240 -7.08 10.00 13.85
N LEU A 241 -7.56 9.28 14.85
CA LEU A 241 -7.21 7.87 15.08
C LEU A 241 -8.16 6.93 14.35
N GLY A 242 -7.65 5.78 13.95
CA GLY A 242 -8.40 4.66 13.40
C GLY A 242 -7.57 3.37 13.46
N GLY A 243 -7.80 2.47 12.52
CA GLY A 243 -6.87 1.38 12.26
C GLY A 243 -7.35 0.47 11.13
N VAL A 244 -6.54 -0.54 10.85
CA VAL A 244 -6.72 -1.50 9.73
C VAL A 244 -6.58 -2.94 10.22
N GLY A 245 -6.77 -3.91 9.34
CA GLY A 245 -7.11 -5.28 9.74
C GLY A 245 -8.57 -5.33 10.20
N LEU A 246 -9.34 -6.34 9.80
CA LEU A 246 -10.49 -6.80 10.60
C LEU A 246 -10.63 -8.34 10.55
N PRO A 247 -10.87 -9.06 11.67
CA PRO A 247 -10.93 -10.52 11.71
C PRO A 247 -11.89 -11.14 10.72
N THR A 248 -11.43 -12.17 9.98
CA THR A 248 -12.38 -13.10 9.35
C THR A 248 -13.01 -14.00 10.42
N GLU A 249 -12.23 -14.47 11.42
CA GLU A 249 -12.74 -15.25 12.54
C GLU A 249 -13.20 -14.39 13.72
N LYS A 250 -14.49 -14.50 14.06
CA LYS A 250 -15.05 -13.95 15.31
C LYS A 250 -14.27 -14.46 16.53
N ASP A 251 -14.02 -13.58 17.50
CA ASP A 251 -13.40 -13.99 18.76
C ASP A 251 -14.32 -14.94 19.55
N PRO A 252 -13.90 -16.16 19.91
CA PRO A 252 -14.73 -17.10 20.66
C PRO A 252 -15.17 -16.59 22.06
N TYR A 253 -14.47 -15.58 22.57
CA TYR A 253 -14.73 -14.95 23.86
C TYR A 253 -15.46 -13.60 23.75
N ALA A 254 -15.87 -13.20 22.54
CA ALA A 254 -16.57 -11.95 22.24
C ALA A 254 -15.91 -10.68 22.83
N ARG A 255 -14.58 -10.65 22.90
CA ARG A 255 -13.81 -9.51 23.41
C ARG A 255 -13.74 -8.41 22.35
N ASP A 256 -14.07 -7.19 22.76
CA ASP A 256 -13.79 -5.98 21.99
C ASP A 256 -12.33 -5.53 22.24
N LEU A 257 -11.51 -5.42 21.19
CA LEU A 257 -10.03 -5.43 21.32
C LEU A 257 -9.23 -4.45 20.44
N GLY A 258 -9.79 -3.89 19.37
CA GLY A 258 -9.14 -2.85 18.55
C GLY A 258 -8.31 -3.32 17.34
N TYR A 259 -8.19 -2.41 16.36
CA TYR A 259 -7.49 -2.55 15.06
C TYR A 259 -5.98 -2.84 15.15
N ALA A 260 -5.38 -3.28 14.03
CA ALA A 260 -4.07 -3.94 13.86
C ALA A 260 -2.87 -3.14 14.33
N SER A 261 -2.13 -2.68 13.34
CA SER A 261 -1.72 -1.30 13.25
C SER A 261 -2.91 -0.38 13.52
N GLN A 262 -2.84 0.31 14.65
CA GLN A 262 -3.54 1.58 14.87
C GLN A 262 -3.10 2.53 13.77
N THR A 263 -3.99 3.36 13.26
CA THR A 263 -3.62 4.40 12.29
C THR A 263 -3.84 5.78 12.89
N ALA A 264 -2.95 6.71 12.57
CA ALA A 264 -3.12 8.12 12.88
C ALA A 264 -2.88 8.95 11.61
N LEU A 265 -3.90 9.73 11.23
CA LEU A 265 -3.80 10.77 10.21
C LEU A 265 -3.69 12.12 10.90
N PHE A 266 -2.55 12.79 10.76
CA PHE A 266 -2.35 14.18 11.14
C PHE A 266 -2.56 15.08 9.91
N ILE A 267 -3.23 16.21 10.11
CA ILE A 267 -3.43 17.25 9.09
C ILE A 267 -2.94 18.58 9.66
N ARG A 268 -2.06 19.26 8.93
CA ARG A 268 -1.46 20.54 9.37
C ARG A 268 -2.53 21.63 9.38
N ARG A 269 -2.66 22.36 10.50
CA ARG A 269 -3.59 23.51 10.58
C ARG A 269 -3.12 24.65 9.67
N GLU A 270 -4.06 25.42 9.14
CA GLU A 270 -3.75 26.65 8.36
C GLU A 270 -3.36 27.86 9.25
N VAL A 271 -3.29 27.66 10.57
CA VAL A 271 -2.91 28.70 11.53
C VAL A 271 -1.39 28.84 11.54
N HIS A 272 -0.88 30.06 11.31
CA HIS A 272 0.54 30.36 11.49
C HIS A 272 0.95 30.21 12.96
N ILE A 273 1.95 29.36 13.21
CA ILE A 273 2.49 29.08 14.54
C ILE A 273 3.97 29.51 14.56
N PRO A 274 4.39 30.47 15.42
CA PRO A 274 5.71 31.09 15.33
C PRO A 274 6.94 30.18 15.51
N THR A 275 6.78 28.95 16.03
CA THR A 275 7.87 27.97 16.11
C THR A 275 8.25 27.35 14.76
N LEU A 276 7.41 27.51 13.73
CA LEU A 276 7.66 26.99 12.38
C LEU A 276 8.66 27.85 11.58
N ASP A 277 8.87 29.11 11.96
CA ASP A 277 9.61 30.10 11.15
C ASP A 277 11.14 29.94 11.17
N GLN A 278 11.71 29.07 12.04
CA GLN A 278 13.15 29.07 12.34
C GLN A 278 13.82 27.69 12.43
N LEU A 279 13.77 26.93 11.34
CA LEU A 279 14.86 26.01 11.01
C LEU A 279 15.49 26.39 9.66
N SER A 280 16.67 27.01 9.74
CA SER A 280 17.54 27.23 8.59
C SER A 280 18.20 25.90 8.20
N LEU A 281 17.46 25.09 7.44
CA LEU A 281 17.90 23.81 6.88
C LEU A 281 19.04 24.03 5.87
N ASP A 282 20.27 24.03 6.37
CA ASP A 282 21.49 24.13 5.61
C ASP A 282 21.86 22.76 5.01
N GLU A 283 22.12 22.73 3.70
CA GLU A 283 22.55 21.54 2.96
C GLU A 283 23.83 20.91 3.55
N SER A 284 24.68 21.71 4.22
CA SER A 284 25.88 21.21 4.91
C SER A 284 25.60 20.29 6.11
N GLN A 285 24.34 20.25 6.59
CA GLN A 285 23.91 19.43 7.72
C GLN A 285 23.32 18.08 7.30
N CYS A 286 23.16 17.81 6.00
CA CYS A 286 22.60 16.57 5.49
C CYS A 286 23.55 15.38 5.70
N ALA A 287 23.31 14.59 6.75
CA ALA A 287 24.06 13.37 7.02
C ALA A 287 23.51 12.12 6.28
N HIS A 288 22.38 12.24 5.58
CA HIS A 288 21.81 11.14 4.78
C HIS A 288 22.59 10.94 3.49
N GLN A 289 22.87 9.68 3.15
CA GLN A 289 23.45 9.28 1.88
C GLN A 289 22.35 9.05 0.85
N LEU A 290 22.43 9.74 -0.30
CA LEU A 290 21.62 9.40 -1.47
C LEU A 290 22.09 8.05 -2.03
N VAL A 291 21.23 7.03 -2.00
CA VAL A 291 21.51 5.67 -2.50
C VAL A 291 21.19 5.58 -3.98
N ALA A 292 20.02 6.08 -4.39
CA ALA A 292 19.62 6.16 -5.79
C ALA A 292 18.69 7.35 -6.05
N GLU A 293 18.78 7.92 -7.25
CA GLU A 293 17.88 8.96 -7.75
C GLU A 293 17.46 8.64 -9.18
N ARG A 294 16.19 8.85 -9.51
CA ARG A 294 15.66 8.68 -10.86
C ARG A 294 14.55 9.68 -11.16
N THR A 295 14.63 10.31 -12.33
CA THR A 295 13.47 10.98 -12.94
C THR A 295 12.90 10.06 -14.02
N PHE A 296 11.66 9.61 -13.83
CA PHE A 296 10.87 8.99 -14.89
C PHE A 296 10.13 10.10 -15.64
N PRO A 297 10.45 10.38 -16.92
CA PRO A 297 9.77 11.41 -17.70
C PRO A 297 8.30 11.05 -17.95
N ALA A 298 7.49 12.06 -18.29
CA ALA A 298 6.20 11.81 -18.93
C ALA A 298 6.41 11.34 -20.38
N ASP A 299 5.51 10.49 -20.87
CA ASP A 299 5.48 10.11 -22.27
C ASP A 299 5.21 11.32 -23.18
N PRO A 300 5.92 11.50 -24.31
CA PRO A 300 5.69 12.61 -25.23
C PRO A 300 4.26 12.73 -25.80
N ARG A 301 3.47 11.64 -25.75
CA ARG A 301 2.05 11.61 -26.18
C ARG A 301 1.08 12.07 -25.09
N ALA A 302 1.52 12.29 -23.85
CA ALA A 302 0.66 12.75 -22.76
C ALA A 302 -0.02 14.09 -23.10
N GLY A 303 -1.35 14.11 -23.14
CA GLY A 303 -2.16 15.25 -23.57
C GLY A 303 -2.16 15.53 -25.08
N HIS A 304 -1.41 14.75 -25.88
CA HIS A 304 -1.21 14.92 -27.32
C HIS A 304 -1.90 13.79 -28.09
N ALA A 305 -3.23 13.73 -27.98
CA ALA A 305 -4.05 12.75 -28.66
C ALA A 305 -3.99 12.85 -30.20
N LYS A 306 -4.27 11.74 -30.86
CA LYS A 306 -4.50 11.65 -32.30
C LYS A 306 -5.86 12.23 -32.70
N SER A 307 -6.13 12.34 -33.99
CA SER A 307 -7.46 12.71 -34.48
C SER A 307 -8.51 11.65 -34.09
N ASN A 308 -9.78 12.07 -33.95
CA ASN A 308 -10.90 11.14 -33.70
C ASN A 308 -10.93 10.02 -34.75
N SER A 309 -10.54 10.28 -36.01
CA SER A 309 -10.47 9.26 -37.05
C SER A 309 -9.40 8.21 -36.77
N GLU A 310 -8.18 8.60 -36.40
CA GLU A 310 -7.10 7.67 -36.06
C GLU A 310 -7.43 6.82 -34.82
N ILE A 311 -8.03 7.42 -33.78
CA ILE A 311 -8.46 6.70 -32.56
C ILE A 311 -9.49 5.61 -32.92
N ARG A 312 -10.43 5.93 -33.81
CA ARG A 312 -11.45 4.99 -34.30
C ARG A 312 -10.87 3.92 -35.24
N SER A 313 -9.87 4.24 -36.05
CA SER A 313 -9.12 3.25 -36.83
C SER A 313 -8.34 2.28 -35.92
N ALA A 314 -7.77 2.77 -34.81
CA ALA A 314 -7.10 1.92 -33.81
C ALA A 314 -8.08 1.01 -33.07
N LEU A 315 -9.29 1.48 -32.71
CA LEU A 315 -10.37 0.62 -32.18
C LEU A 315 -10.74 -0.49 -33.16
N VAL A 316 -10.96 -0.13 -34.43
CA VAL A 316 -11.30 -1.09 -35.50
C VAL A 316 -10.20 -2.13 -35.70
N TYR A 317 -8.93 -1.73 -35.66
CA TYR A 317 -7.80 -2.66 -35.71
C TYR A 317 -7.80 -3.62 -34.50
N LEU A 318 -7.97 -3.09 -33.29
CA LEU A 318 -7.98 -3.87 -32.04
C LEU A 318 -9.10 -4.93 -32.01
N MET A 319 -10.33 -4.54 -32.34
CA MET A 319 -11.48 -5.46 -32.35
C MET A 319 -11.33 -6.59 -33.39
N ASN A 320 -10.78 -6.28 -34.58
CA ASN A 320 -10.47 -7.33 -35.56
C ASN A 320 -9.33 -8.25 -35.09
N MET A 321 -8.26 -7.69 -34.53
CA MET A 321 -7.09 -8.45 -34.04
C MET A 321 -7.45 -9.43 -32.92
N ARG A 322 -8.34 -9.03 -32.00
CA ARG A 322 -8.84 -9.93 -30.94
C ARG A 322 -9.95 -10.88 -31.40
N GLY A 323 -10.59 -10.61 -32.55
CA GLY A 323 -11.82 -11.32 -32.95
C GLY A 323 -13.05 -10.97 -32.11
N GLU A 324 -13.02 -9.84 -31.40
CA GLU A 324 -13.99 -9.44 -30.37
C GLU A 324 -14.73 -8.16 -30.76
N GLY A 325 -16.04 -8.25 -30.97
CA GLY A 325 -16.90 -7.12 -31.32
C GLY A 325 -17.47 -6.33 -30.12
N GLU A 326 -17.25 -6.81 -28.89
CA GLU A 326 -17.71 -6.18 -27.64
C GLU A 326 -16.54 -6.11 -26.66
N LEU A 327 -16.17 -4.90 -26.22
CA LEU A 327 -15.04 -4.67 -25.31
C LEU A 327 -15.36 -3.55 -24.31
N THR A 328 -14.96 -3.69 -23.05
CA THR A 328 -15.05 -2.61 -22.05
C THR A 328 -14.04 -1.50 -22.29
N PHE A 329 -14.30 -0.29 -21.79
CA PHE A 329 -13.30 0.79 -21.77
C PHE A 329 -12.01 0.38 -21.06
N SER A 330 -12.07 -0.51 -20.06
CA SER A 330 -10.91 -1.10 -19.38
C SER A 330 -10.06 -1.98 -20.33
N GLU A 331 -10.69 -2.91 -21.05
CA GLU A 331 -10.00 -3.81 -22.00
C GLU A 331 -9.48 -3.08 -23.25
N LEU A 332 -10.13 -1.99 -23.64
CA LEU A 332 -9.68 -1.08 -24.69
C LEU A 332 -8.47 -0.23 -24.26
N TRP A 333 -8.29 0.03 -22.97
CA TRP A 333 -7.32 1.03 -22.51
C TRP A 333 -5.87 0.62 -22.76
N SER A 334 -5.52 -0.68 -22.69
CA SER A 334 -4.15 -1.17 -22.88
C SER A 334 -3.54 -0.77 -24.23
N GLU A 335 -4.37 -0.62 -25.26
CA GLU A 335 -3.93 -0.15 -26.59
C GLU A 335 -4.42 1.26 -26.93
N LEU A 336 -5.63 1.66 -26.50
CA LEU A 336 -6.21 2.94 -26.92
C LEU A 336 -5.81 4.14 -26.03
N ALA A 337 -5.12 3.94 -24.91
CA ALA A 337 -4.58 5.03 -24.12
C ALA A 337 -3.58 5.90 -24.91
N MET A 338 -2.71 5.28 -25.72
CA MET A 338 -1.72 5.98 -26.54
C MET A 338 -2.33 6.89 -27.62
N PRO A 339 -3.20 6.42 -28.53
CA PRO A 339 -3.83 7.30 -29.52
C PRO A 339 -4.76 8.34 -28.87
N SER A 340 -5.28 8.07 -27.67
CA SER A 340 -6.09 9.03 -26.90
C SER A 340 -5.26 10.01 -26.04
N GLY A 341 -3.93 9.97 -26.15
CA GLY A 341 -3.02 10.85 -25.40
C GLY A 341 -3.11 10.72 -23.87
N GLY A 342 -3.56 9.57 -23.38
CA GLY A 342 -3.77 9.29 -21.96
C GLY A 342 -5.03 9.91 -21.34
N SER A 343 -5.95 10.49 -22.12
CA SER A 343 -7.26 10.96 -21.63
C SER A 343 -8.36 9.97 -21.99
N LEU A 344 -9.09 9.48 -20.97
CA LEU A 344 -10.27 8.63 -21.16
C LEU A 344 -11.41 9.43 -21.80
N GLY A 345 -11.50 10.71 -21.48
CA GLY A 345 -12.50 11.63 -22.02
C GLY A 345 -12.28 11.93 -23.49
N VAL A 346 -11.02 11.95 -23.96
CA VAL A 346 -10.73 12.02 -25.39
C VAL A 346 -11.09 10.72 -26.10
N LEU A 347 -10.85 9.55 -25.49
CA LEU A 347 -11.32 8.27 -26.04
C LEU A 347 -12.86 8.25 -26.16
N GLU A 348 -13.57 8.54 -25.07
CA GLU A 348 -15.04 8.61 -25.05
C GLU A 348 -15.57 9.59 -26.11
N LYS A 349 -14.99 10.79 -26.18
CA LYS A 349 -15.32 11.82 -27.17
C LYS A 349 -15.11 11.33 -28.60
N ALA A 350 -13.96 10.70 -28.89
CA ALA A 350 -13.65 10.18 -30.22
C ALA A 350 -14.62 9.06 -30.66
N LEU A 351 -15.19 8.29 -29.72
CA LEU A 351 -16.19 7.27 -30.01
C LEU A 351 -17.63 7.81 -30.10
N MET A 352 -17.90 9.04 -29.66
CA MET A 352 -19.24 9.65 -29.65
C MET A 352 -19.46 10.79 -30.65
N GLU A 353 -18.49 11.68 -30.83
CA GLU A 353 -18.65 12.86 -31.67
C GLU A 353 -18.52 12.54 -33.17
N PRO A 354 -19.32 13.20 -34.05
CA PRO A 354 -19.11 13.10 -35.49
C PRO A 354 -17.72 13.62 -35.87
N GLY A 355 -16.96 12.82 -36.62
CA GLY A 355 -15.71 13.28 -37.23
C GLY A 355 -15.94 14.22 -38.41
N ASP A 356 -14.85 14.75 -38.97
CA ASP A 356 -14.83 15.83 -39.98
C ASP A 356 -15.32 15.43 -41.40
N GLY A 357 -16.24 14.47 -41.50
CA GLY A 357 -16.95 14.14 -42.75
C GLY A 357 -16.08 13.55 -43.86
N LEU A 358 -14.93 13.00 -43.53
CA LEU A 358 -14.00 12.39 -44.48
C LEU A 358 -14.49 10.99 -44.93
N GLU A 359 -14.21 10.62 -46.19
CA GLU A 359 -14.46 9.26 -46.67
C GLU A 359 -13.63 8.25 -45.86
N GLY A 360 -14.28 7.18 -45.38
CA GLY A 360 -13.68 6.17 -44.50
C GLY A 360 -13.91 6.38 -43.00
N ASP A 361 -14.64 7.42 -42.59
CA ASP A 361 -15.05 7.61 -41.19
C ASP A 361 -15.98 6.46 -40.72
N THR A 362 -15.59 5.77 -39.64
CA THR A 362 -16.32 4.63 -39.05
C THR A 362 -17.35 5.02 -37.97
N LEU A 363 -17.69 6.31 -37.87
CA LEU A 363 -18.68 6.85 -36.93
C LEU A 363 -19.96 6.01 -36.85
N GLY A 364 -20.39 5.70 -35.63
CA GLY A 364 -21.69 5.09 -35.39
C GLY A 364 -21.77 3.61 -35.78
N GLN A 365 -20.67 2.98 -36.21
CA GLN A 365 -20.59 1.51 -36.34
C GLN A 365 -20.74 0.80 -34.99
N TRP A 366 -20.42 1.46 -33.87
CA TRP A 366 -20.63 0.95 -32.51
C TRP A 366 -21.72 1.69 -31.73
N SER A 367 -22.04 1.16 -30.55
CA SER A 367 -22.84 1.76 -29.49
C SER A 367 -22.15 1.54 -28.14
N ILE A 368 -22.20 2.54 -27.25
CA ILE A 368 -21.65 2.42 -25.90
C ILE A 368 -22.79 2.08 -24.93
N LEU A 369 -22.69 0.94 -24.27
CA LEU A 369 -23.66 0.42 -23.31
C LEU A 369 -23.23 0.74 -21.86
N PRO A 370 -24.17 0.75 -20.88
CA PRO A 370 -23.82 0.80 -19.45
C PRO A 370 -23.05 -0.47 -19.01
N PRO A 371 -22.40 -0.45 -17.84
CA PRO A 371 -21.72 -1.62 -17.29
C PRO A 371 -22.60 -2.87 -17.17
N HIS A 372 -22.03 -4.04 -17.48
CA HIS A 372 -22.70 -5.33 -17.26
C HIS A 372 -23.04 -5.56 -15.77
N ASN A 373 -22.18 -5.11 -14.86
CA ASN A 373 -22.44 -5.08 -13.42
C ASN A 373 -22.52 -3.63 -12.92
N PRO A 374 -23.72 -3.04 -12.78
CA PRO A 374 -23.88 -1.68 -12.26
C PRO A 374 -23.59 -1.55 -10.76
N ASN A 375 -23.31 -2.66 -10.06
CA ASN A 375 -22.92 -2.70 -8.65
C ASN A 375 -21.41 -2.99 -8.46
N ALA A 376 -20.60 -2.85 -9.51
CA ALA A 376 -19.14 -2.93 -9.37
C ALA A 376 -18.63 -1.72 -8.55
N TYR A 377 -17.65 -1.92 -7.67
CA TYR A 377 -17.03 -0.87 -6.85
C TYR A 377 -15.96 -0.05 -7.61
N THR A 378 -15.99 -0.13 -8.94
CA THR A 378 -15.13 0.58 -9.89
C THR A 378 -15.82 1.84 -10.41
N ASP A 379 -15.04 2.75 -11.02
CA ASP A 379 -15.60 3.89 -11.75
C ASP A 379 -16.46 3.37 -12.92
N PRO A 380 -17.79 3.59 -12.92
CA PRO A 380 -18.70 2.98 -13.88
C PRO A 380 -18.53 3.49 -15.31
N ARG A 381 -17.57 4.38 -15.58
CA ARG A 381 -17.14 4.73 -16.93
C ARG A 381 -16.28 3.63 -17.57
N TRP A 382 -15.46 2.93 -16.78
CA TRP A 382 -14.47 1.97 -17.27
C TRP A 382 -15.07 0.62 -17.64
N ASP A 383 -16.14 0.23 -16.95
CA ASP A 383 -16.86 -1.02 -17.18
C ASP A 383 -17.92 -0.91 -18.30
N ARG A 384 -18.06 0.27 -18.94
CA ARG A 384 -18.95 0.46 -20.08
C ARG A 384 -18.44 -0.27 -21.30
N VAL A 385 -19.36 -0.83 -22.08
CA VAL A 385 -19.04 -1.73 -23.19
C VAL A 385 -19.21 -0.99 -24.52
N VAL A 386 -18.19 -1.04 -25.37
CA VAL A 386 -18.26 -0.61 -26.76
C VAL A 386 -18.62 -1.83 -27.61
N VAL A 387 -19.80 -1.79 -28.23
CA VAL A 387 -20.35 -2.90 -29.04
C VAL A 387 -20.40 -2.49 -30.50
N TRP A 388 -19.66 -3.17 -31.37
CA TRP A 388 -19.64 -2.95 -32.83
C TRP A 388 -20.79 -3.71 -33.51
N LYS A 389 -21.79 -2.96 -34.00
CA LYS A 389 -23.12 -3.43 -34.44
C LYS A 389 -23.12 -4.43 -35.60
N GLU A 390 -22.11 -4.37 -36.46
CA GLU A 390 -21.99 -5.18 -37.68
C GLU A 390 -20.69 -5.99 -37.69
N PHE A 391 -20.10 -6.23 -36.51
CA PHE A 391 -18.89 -7.02 -36.37
C PHE A 391 -19.07 -8.44 -36.92
N GLN A 392 -18.11 -8.88 -37.73
CA GLN A 392 -18.00 -10.26 -38.21
C GLN A 392 -16.56 -10.71 -37.94
N PRO A 393 -16.33 -11.70 -37.07
CA PRO A 393 -14.97 -12.20 -36.84
C PRO A 393 -14.41 -12.80 -38.14
N ALA A 394 -13.11 -12.64 -38.35
CA ALA A 394 -12.43 -13.23 -39.50
C ALA A 394 -12.58 -14.76 -39.49
N PRO A 395 -12.78 -15.41 -40.65
CA PRO A 395 -12.78 -16.87 -40.72
C PRO A 395 -11.38 -17.41 -40.38
N PRO A 396 -11.25 -18.52 -39.64
CA PRO A 396 -9.99 -18.98 -39.04
C PRO A 396 -8.94 -19.54 -40.03
N ASP A 397 -9.15 -19.37 -41.34
CA ASP A 397 -8.27 -19.83 -42.44
C ASP A 397 -7.88 -18.67 -43.39
N SER A 398 -7.91 -17.41 -42.94
CA SER A 398 -7.42 -16.28 -43.76
C SER A 398 -5.92 -16.04 -43.55
N ASP A 399 -5.09 -16.53 -44.47
CA ASP A 399 -3.63 -16.31 -44.54
C ASP A 399 -3.27 -14.80 -44.65
N GLN A 400 -3.32 -14.04 -43.55
CA GLN A 400 -2.92 -12.63 -43.49
C GLN A 400 -1.71 -12.36 -42.58
N ASP A 401 -1.34 -13.31 -41.71
CA ASP A 401 -0.14 -13.22 -40.87
C ASP A 401 1.17 -13.34 -41.68
N ALA A 402 1.08 -13.79 -42.93
CA ALA A 402 2.23 -14.20 -43.75
C ALA A 402 3.01 -13.06 -44.45
N GLU A 403 2.56 -11.79 -44.39
CA GLU A 403 3.18 -10.68 -45.14
C GLU A 403 3.95 -9.64 -44.30
N TYR A 404 4.07 -9.80 -42.98
CA TYR A 404 4.80 -8.84 -42.11
C TYR A 404 5.94 -9.42 -41.25
N GLU A 405 6.36 -10.68 -41.43
CA GLU A 405 7.68 -11.16 -40.95
C GLU A 405 8.83 -10.59 -41.81
N GLY A 406 9.06 -9.27 -41.68
CA GLY A 406 9.97 -8.50 -42.52
C GLY A 406 11.00 -7.69 -41.74
N GLN A 407 12.14 -8.30 -41.42
CA GLN A 407 13.35 -7.67 -40.84
C GLN A 407 13.26 -7.16 -39.39
N TYR A 408 13.10 -8.09 -38.44
CA TYR A 408 13.72 -7.93 -37.13
C TYR A 408 14.68 -9.10 -36.88
N GLU A 409 15.96 -8.78 -36.77
CA GLU A 409 17.03 -9.75 -36.52
C GLU A 409 17.00 -10.12 -35.03
N TYR A 410 16.53 -11.33 -34.71
CA TYR A 410 16.55 -11.86 -33.35
C TYR A 410 18.00 -11.98 -32.88
N GLY A 411 18.47 -10.98 -32.14
CA GLY A 411 19.73 -11.05 -31.41
C GLY A 411 19.64 -12.16 -30.37
N SER A 412 20.43 -13.21 -30.53
CA SER A 412 20.48 -14.35 -29.62
C SER A 412 21.05 -13.93 -28.26
N GLY A 413 20.16 -13.53 -27.34
CA GLY A 413 20.44 -13.55 -25.91
C GLY A 413 20.37 -14.99 -25.41
N ASP A 414 21.31 -15.39 -24.56
CA ASP A 414 21.43 -16.78 -24.11
C ASP A 414 20.17 -17.24 -23.34
N GLU A 415 19.71 -18.46 -23.65
CA GLU A 415 18.66 -19.14 -22.90
C GLU A 415 19.19 -19.50 -21.51
N VAL A 416 18.83 -18.69 -20.51
CA VAL A 416 19.04 -19.05 -19.09
C VAL A 416 17.83 -19.87 -18.65
N GLU A 417 17.97 -21.19 -18.65
CA GLU A 417 16.95 -22.12 -18.15
C GLU A 417 16.60 -21.78 -16.69
N TYR A 418 15.38 -21.30 -16.45
CA TYR A 418 14.87 -21.05 -15.11
C TYR A 418 14.31 -22.37 -14.53
N GLU A 419 15.15 -23.13 -13.83
CA GLU A 419 14.70 -24.30 -13.08
C GLU A 419 13.66 -23.86 -12.02
N GLY A 420 12.46 -24.40 -12.11
CA GLY A 420 11.34 -24.00 -11.26
C GLY A 420 11.13 -24.90 -10.06
N ASP A 421 11.41 -24.37 -8.87
CA ASP A 421 10.75 -24.80 -7.64
C ASP A 421 9.32 -24.20 -7.59
N GLY A 422 8.29 -24.85 -7.05
CA GLY A 422 8.28 -26.19 -6.44
C GLY A 422 7.10 -26.32 -5.46
N ASP A 423 5.91 -26.64 -5.96
CA ASP A 423 4.63 -26.75 -5.22
C ASP A 423 4.13 -25.41 -4.60
N TYR A 424 2.84 -25.17 -4.35
CA TYR A 424 1.71 -26.09 -4.14
C TYR A 424 0.45 -25.77 -4.97
N HIS A 425 -0.23 -26.83 -5.40
CA HIS A 425 -1.64 -26.77 -5.79
C HIS A 425 -2.58 -26.67 -4.57
N TRP A 426 -3.73 -26.01 -4.73
CA TRP A 426 -4.95 -26.40 -4.03
C TRP A 426 -6.18 -26.27 -4.95
N GLU A 427 -7.15 -27.17 -4.78
CA GLU A 427 -8.27 -27.34 -5.71
C GLU A 427 -9.45 -26.41 -5.38
N VAL A 428 -10.00 -25.72 -6.38
CA VAL A 428 -11.22 -24.90 -6.22
C VAL A 428 -12.45 -25.79 -6.26
N ASN A 429 -12.88 -26.28 -5.08
CA ASN A 429 -14.21 -26.88 -4.92
C ASN A 429 -15.26 -25.77 -4.71
N GLY A 430 -16.12 -25.57 -5.71
CA GLY A 430 -17.03 -24.43 -5.76
C GLY A 430 -18.20 -24.50 -4.78
N SER A 431 -18.58 -23.33 -4.26
CA SER A 431 -19.93 -23.09 -3.72
C SER A 431 -20.43 -21.73 -4.21
N THR A 432 -21.68 -21.68 -4.67
CA THR A 432 -22.32 -20.45 -5.17
C THR A 432 -23.07 -19.75 -4.05
N HIS A 433 -22.81 -18.47 -3.84
CA HIS A 433 -23.61 -17.63 -2.95
C HIS A 433 -23.83 -16.23 -3.53
N GLU A 434 -24.99 -15.66 -3.21
CA GLU A 434 -25.50 -14.41 -3.77
C GLU A 434 -24.83 -13.16 -3.14
N PRO A 435 -24.76 -12.03 -3.86
CA PRO A 435 -24.11 -10.81 -3.37
C PRO A 435 -24.91 -10.16 -2.23
N ILE A 436 -24.27 -10.01 -1.07
CA ILE A 436 -24.81 -9.26 0.06
C ILE A 436 -24.58 -7.75 -0.19
N MET A 437 -25.66 -6.96 -0.14
CA MET A 437 -25.59 -5.50 -0.19
C MET A 437 -25.03 -4.93 1.12
N ASN A 438 -24.03 -4.05 1.04
CA ASN A 438 -23.54 -3.26 2.17
C ASN A 438 -23.82 -1.77 1.94
N ASP A 439 -24.70 -1.19 2.76
CA ASP A 439 -25.00 0.25 2.79
C ASP A 439 -24.00 0.97 3.72
N TRP A 440 -23.16 1.82 3.14
CA TRP A 440 -22.12 2.57 3.85
C TRP A 440 -22.46 4.06 3.96
N SER A 441 -23.45 4.39 4.79
CA SER A 441 -23.86 5.78 5.03
C SER A 441 -24.18 6.15 6.50
N THR A 442 -23.62 5.43 7.48
CA THR A 442 -23.69 5.81 8.92
C THR A 442 -22.39 5.52 9.70
N PRO A 443 -21.94 6.41 10.61
CA PRO A 443 -20.69 6.25 11.37
C PRO A 443 -20.90 5.57 12.73
N VAL A 444 -20.42 4.33 12.91
CA VAL A 444 -20.43 3.62 14.20
C VAL A 444 -19.13 2.85 14.43
N THR A 445 -18.28 3.41 15.30
CA THR A 445 -17.34 2.79 16.25
C THR A 445 -16.66 1.43 15.96
N THR A 446 -15.34 1.44 16.12
CA THR A 446 -14.51 0.43 16.84
C THR A 446 -14.37 -1.02 16.31
N ASN A 447 -13.10 -1.36 16.00
CA ASN A 447 -12.32 -2.46 16.63
C ASN A 447 -12.30 -3.89 16.04
N ALA A 448 -11.14 -4.29 15.48
CA ALA A 448 -10.36 -5.55 15.74
C ALA A 448 -9.18 -5.66 14.72
N ARG A 449 -8.05 -6.38 14.97
CA ARG A 449 -6.81 -6.38 14.12
C ARG A 449 -6.85 -7.20 12.81
N TRP A 450 -5.78 -7.97 12.49
CA TRP A 450 -5.53 -9.09 11.44
C TRP A 450 -3.95 -8.74 11.23
N GLY A 451 -2.89 -9.53 11.58
CA GLY A 451 -1.55 -9.68 10.95
C GLY A 451 -1.06 -11.16 11.02
N SER A 452 0.03 -11.55 10.32
CA SER A 452 0.53 -12.96 10.18
C SER A 452 1.89 -13.03 9.43
N ASP A 453 2.75 -14.06 9.42
CA ASP A 453 3.10 -15.21 10.32
C ASP A 453 4.34 -15.96 9.73
N SER A 454 5.21 -16.60 10.54
CA SER A 454 6.22 -17.59 10.08
C SER A 454 6.86 -18.42 11.22
N ASP A 455 6.95 -19.74 11.09
CA ASP A 455 7.53 -20.71 12.06
C ASP A 455 9.07 -20.86 11.91
N ASP A 456 9.88 -20.88 12.99
CA ASP A 456 10.38 -22.03 13.80
C ASP A 456 11.37 -22.98 13.05
N TYR A 457 12.57 -23.32 13.56
CA TYR A 457 12.72 -24.36 14.59
C TYR A 457 14.04 -24.37 15.40
N GLU A 458 13.92 -24.88 16.65
CA GLU A 458 14.94 -25.43 17.58
C GLU A 458 16.15 -24.56 18.00
N SER A 459 16.11 -24.10 19.26
CA SER A 459 17.22 -24.30 20.22
C SER A 459 16.72 -24.39 21.65
N ARG A 460 17.26 -25.35 22.43
CA ARG A 460 16.84 -25.64 23.83
C ARG A 460 17.54 -24.71 24.82
N TRP A 461 16.88 -24.42 25.96
CA TRP A 461 17.24 -24.91 27.32
C TRP A 461 16.69 -24.00 28.44
N GLY A 462 16.31 -24.60 29.58
CA GLY A 462 16.27 -23.90 30.88
C GLY A 462 14.88 -23.59 31.46
N GLU A 463 14.34 -24.51 32.26
CA GLU A 463 13.25 -24.18 33.20
C GLU A 463 13.79 -23.35 34.38
N ILE A 464 13.30 -22.12 34.55
CA ILE A 464 13.09 -21.53 35.89
C ILE A 464 11.74 -20.81 35.88
N THR A 465 10.83 -21.24 36.74
CA THR A 465 9.60 -20.51 37.07
C THR A 465 9.77 -19.78 38.40
N VAL A 466 9.26 -18.55 38.45
CA VAL A 466 9.05 -17.80 39.70
C VAL A 466 7.63 -17.28 39.65
N ASP A 467 6.83 -17.58 40.68
CA ASP A 467 5.43 -17.19 40.80
C ASP A 467 5.32 -15.94 41.68
N GLU A 468 4.92 -14.82 41.09
CA GLU A 468 4.76 -13.54 41.78
C GLU A 468 3.63 -13.57 42.83
N GLY A 469 2.70 -14.53 42.75
CA GLY A 469 1.67 -14.75 43.77
C GLY A 469 2.23 -15.20 45.14
N ALA A 470 3.43 -15.75 45.18
CA ALA A 470 4.06 -16.25 46.42
C ALA A 470 4.86 -15.17 47.19
N ALA A 471 5.17 -14.03 46.57
CA ALA A 471 6.16 -13.07 47.09
C ALA A 471 5.73 -12.36 48.40
N ALA A 472 4.43 -12.22 48.64
CA ALA A 472 3.87 -11.38 49.71
C ALA A 472 3.61 -12.09 51.05
N ALA A 473 3.83 -13.42 51.15
CA ALA A 473 3.39 -14.23 52.29
C ALA A 473 4.53 -14.80 53.17
N ILE A 474 5.80 -14.61 52.79
CA ILE A 474 6.96 -15.28 53.42
C ILE A 474 7.81 -14.32 54.27
N TRP A 475 7.75 -13.01 54.03
CA TRP A 475 8.54 -12.01 54.75
C TRP A 475 7.65 -11.13 55.64
N GLY A 476 7.87 -11.20 56.95
CA GLY A 476 7.18 -10.36 57.94
C GLY A 476 7.58 -8.88 57.87
N PRO A 477 6.86 -7.99 58.58
CA PRO A 477 7.04 -6.55 58.46
C PRO A 477 8.45 -6.09 58.88
N SER A 478 9.09 -5.35 57.98
CA SER A 478 10.40 -4.73 58.18
C SER A 478 10.28 -3.39 58.93
N GLU A 479 10.15 -3.44 60.25
CA GLU A 479 10.36 -2.24 61.07
C GLU A 479 11.84 -1.81 61.04
N PRO A 480 12.13 -0.49 61.01
CA PRO A 480 13.48 0.03 60.91
C PRO A 480 14.25 -0.09 62.23
N LYS A 481 15.58 -0.13 62.15
CA LYS A 481 16.46 0.11 63.29
C LYS A 481 17.34 1.33 63.06
N ASP A 482 17.17 2.32 63.93
CA ASP A 482 18.00 3.52 63.99
C ASP A 482 19.45 3.23 64.43
N THR A 483 20.31 4.19 64.12
CA THR A 483 21.72 4.22 64.52
C THR A 483 21.91 4.42 66.03
N THR A 484 22.92 3.78 66.63
CA THR A 484 24.01 4.46 67.40
C THR A 484 24.96 3.47 68.09
N SER A 485 26.18 3.97 68.37
CA SER A 485 27.27 3.38 69.19
C SER A 485 28.00 2.18 68.60
#